data_AF-A0ABD3DY05-F1
#
_entry.id   AF-A0ABD3DY05-F1
#
_cell.length_a   1.000
_cell.length_b   1.000
_cell.length_c   1.000
_cell.angle_alpha   90.00
_cell.angle_beta   90.00
_cell.angle_gamma   90.00
#
_symmetry.space_group_name_H-M   'P 1'
#
loop_
_entity.id
_entity.type
_entity.pdbx_description
1 polymer ?
#
loop_
_entity_poly.entity_id
_entity_poly.type
_entity_poly.pdbx_seq_one_letter_code
_entity_poly.pdbx_strand_id
1 'polypeptide(L)'
;MTNSIFPTLQFSATCSTAAEPIHLRLKRRKMAEDHHQPLLPGLPDDIAHICLSPVPPSTLYSVCRSWRSLIYSPSFPPFLSLYAVVSPSTQDQNHISNHLQVCSFDPISCKWHTLPSPPSDPPPRILIRHRSFIARKIPIQSVTVGENLVVLAATDDEFLPALAQPLVFNPMSGKWTHGPRLSTPRRWCAAGASGRAIYVASGVGANYNSEVARTVDRWDLDPQPRVHEHRRRGAWRRMGNLRDVKFCRDAIDAVGWRGKLCMVNVKGDAAKDGTIYDVVSDRWEEMPKGMLAGWKGPVAAMAEETIYSVDETKGVMRKYDHLSDAWVSVAEDRMLIGAQQIAVAGGRVCVLCADSVRIVVVDVAAPPPARIWVVDAPAGVQVVGIHILPRLAG
;
A
#
# COMPACT_ATOMS: atom_id res chain seq x y z
N MET A 1 -7.77 53.33 60.47
CA MET A 1 -6.51 54.09 60.31
C MET A 1 -5.86 53.56 59.03
N THR A 2 -5.99 54.23 57.87
CA THR A 2 -5.18 55.40 57.43
C THR A 2 -3.68 55.03 57.46
N ASN A 3 -2.86 55.10 56.40
CA ASN A 3 -2.81 56.11 55.35
C ASN A 3 -1.77 55.74 54.25
N SER A 4 -1.99 56.37 53.09
CA SER A 4 -1.04 57.05 52.18
C SER A 4 0.04 56.27 51.41
N ILE A 5 0.18 56.38 50.08
CA ILE A 5 0.32 57.54 49.16
C ILE A 5 1.79 58.07 49.07
N PHE A 6 2.43 57.76 47.91
CA PHE A 6 3.45 58.53 47.12
C PHE A 6 4.93 58.62 47.61
N PRO A 7 5.92 59.04 46.77
CA PRO A 7 6.16 58.80 45.32
C PRO A 7 7.65 58.66 44.84
N THR A 8 7.79 58.23 43.57
CA THR A 8 8.72 58.61 42.46
C THR A 8 10.23 58.85 42.67
N LEU A 9 11.06 58.18 41.84
CA LEU A 9 12.05 58.82 40.94
C LEU A 9 12.52 57.89 39.81
N GLN A 10 12.72 58.48 38.64
CA GLN A 10 12.94 57.92 37.31
C GLN A 10 14.36 57.37 37.09
N PHE A 11 14.52 56.42 36.17
CA PHE A 11 15.61 56.44 35.19
C PHE A 11 15.13 55.88 33.84
N SER A 12 15.14 56.77 32.84
CA SER A 12 14.96 56.47 31.42
C SER A 12 16.27 55.98 30.80
N ALA A 13 16.23 54.90 30.01
CA ALA A 13 17.28 54.57 29.06
C ALA A 13 16.67 54.08 27.74
N THR A 14 16.52 55.01 26.81
CA THR A 14 16.36 54.77 25.38
C THR A 14 17.72 54.63 24.72
N CYS A 15 17.99 53.54 23.98
CA CYS A 15 18.89 53.53 22.81
C CYS A 15 18.77 52.15 22.13
N SER A 16 18.09 52.06 20.99
CA SER A 16 18.62 52.26 19.63
C SER A 16 18.95 50.92 18.96
N THR A 17 18.01 50.46 18.15
CA THR A 17 18.19 49.41 17.15
C THR A 17 19.19 49.90 16.10
N ALA A 18 20.46 49.51 16.23
CA ALA A 18 21.43 49.65 15.16
C ALA A 18 21.08 48.66 14.04
N ALA A 19 20.60 49.20 12.92
CA ALA A 19 20.38 48.44 11.70
C ALA A 19 21.71 47.88 11.17
N GLU A 20 21.76 46.56 10.93
CA GLU A 20 22.88 45.91 10.25
C GLU A 20 23.16 46.57 8.90
N PRO A 21 24.44 46.84 8.55
CA PRO A 21 24.79 47.50 7.32
C PRO A 21 24.43 46.64 6.10
N ILE A 22 23.81 47.28 5.10
CA ILE A 22 23.27 46.69 3.86
C ILE A 22 24.32 45.85 3.09
N HIS A 23 25.62 46.14 3.27
CA HIS A 23 26.72 45.37 2.68
C HIS A 23 26.81 43.93 3.21
N LEU A 24 26.51 43.66 4.48
CA LEU A 24 26.47 42.31 5.03
C LEU A 24 25.23 41.54 4.53
N ARG A 25 24.09 42.21 4.36
CA ARG A 25 22.88 41.63 3.73
C ARG A 25 23.07 41.28 2.26
N LEU A 26 23.79 42.12 1.50
CA LEU A 26 24.12 41.83 0.10
C LEU A 26 25.18 40.74 -0.03
N LYS A 27 26.17 40.67 0.89
CA LYS A 27 27.17 39.58 0.90
C LYS A 27 26.56 38.24 1.34
N ARG A 28 25.60 38.25 2.27
CA ARG A 28 24.77 37.07 2.62
C ARG A 28 23.81 36.68 1.50
N ARG A 29 23.21 37.63 0.79
CA ARG A 29 22.37 37.35 -0.40
C ARG A 29 23.19 36.83 -1.59
N LYS A 30 24.44 37.25 -1.75
CA LYS A 30 25.34 36.79 -2.81
C LYS A 30 26.08 35.47 -2.48
N MET A 31 26.05 35.03 -1.23
CA MET A 31 26.50 33.68 -0.82
C MET A 31 25.32 32.69 -0.62
N ALA A 32 24.09 33.14 -0.84
CA ALA A 32 22.87 32.33 -0.81
C ALA A 32 22.25 32.14 -2.21
N GLU A 33 23.00 32.45 -3.28
CA GLU A 33 22.87 31.68 -4.52
C GLU A 33 23.50 30.33 -4.22
N ASP A 34 22.64 29.42 -3.74
CA ASP A 34 22.92 28.01 -3.56
C ASP A 34 23.74 27.54 -4.77
N HIS A 35 24.93 26.98 -4.54
CA HIS A 35 25.77 26.43 -5.59
C HIS A 35 24.99 25.29 -6.26
N HIS A 36 24.17 25.64 -7.24
CA HIS A 36 23.36 24.71 -8.01
C HIS A 36 24.34 23.89 -8.83
N GLN A 37 24.76 22.75 -8.28
CA GLN A 37 25.62 21.82 -8.98
C GLN A 37 24.78 21.19 -10.10
N PRO A 38 25.06 21.51 -11.37
CA PRO A 38 24.28 20.97 -12.49
C PRO A 38 24.33 19.45 -12.42
N LEU A 39 23.21 18.78 -12.69
CA LEU A 39 23.13 17.33 -12.61
C LEU A 39 24.14 16.68 -13.56
N LEU A 40 24.21 17.18 -14.79
CA LEU A 40 25.22 16.79 -15.77
C LEU A 40 25.94 18.04 -16.27
N PRO A 41 27.28 18.13 -16.16
CA PRO A 41 28.02 19.27 -16.66
C PRO A 41 27.74 19.53 -18.14
N GLY A 42 27.37 20.77 -18.48
CA GLY A 42 27.07 21.18 -19.85
C GLY A 42 25.67 20.83 -20.37
N LEU A 43 24.81 20.24 -19.53
CA LEU A 43 23.41 19.97 -19.86
C LEU A 43 22.46 20.77 -18.95
N PRO A 44 21.35 21.29 -19.50
CA PRO A 44 20.20 21.72 -18.71
C PRO A 44 19.63 20.58 -17.84
N ASP A 45 19.14 20.90 -16.64
CA ASP A 45 18.68 19.90 -15.67
C ASP A 45 17.46 19.10 -16.15
N ASP A 46 16.60 19.69 -16.98
CA ASP A 46 15.46 19.00 -17.61
C ASP A 46 15.91 17.88 -18.55
N ILE A 47 16.97 18.11 -19.33
CA ILE A 47 17.58 17.06 -20.17
C ILE A 47 18.32 16.05 -19.31
N ALA A 48 19.05 16.51 -18.28
CA ALA A 48 19.75 15.63 -17.36
C ALA A 48 18.79 14.67 -16.63
N HIS A 49 17.59 15.13 -16.26
CA HIS A 49 16.54 14.27 -15.69
C HIS A 49 16.16 13.13 -16.63
N ILE A 50 15.96 13.41 -17.91
CA ILE A 50 15.60 12.39 -18.92
C ILE A 50 16.75 11.38 -19.08
N CYS A 51 17.99 11.84 -19.06
CA CYS A 51 19.16 10.98 -19.16
C CYS A 51 19.35 10.09 -17.91
N LEU A 52 19.02 10.60 -16.72
CA LEU A 52 19.21 9.88 -15.45
C LEU A 52 17.99 9.04 -15.04
N SER A 53 16.79 9.32 -15.55
CA SER A 53 15.58 8.55 -15.23
C SER A 53 15.64 7.04 -15.49
N PRO A 54 16.32 6.51 -16.53
CA PRO A 54 16.45 5.06 -16.72
C PRO A 54 17.50 4.41 -15.80
N VAL A 55 18.35 5.21 -15.14
CA VAL A 55 19.44 4.69 -14.31
C VAL A 55 18.88 4.16 -12.98
N PRO A 56 19.30 2.98 -12.50
CA PRO A 56 18.85 2.46 -11.22
C PRO A 56 19.09 3.46 -10.07
N PRO A 57 18.09 3.70 -9.20
CA PRO A 57 18.22 4.63 -8.07
C PRO A 57 19.39 4.33 -7.14
N SER A 58 19.78 3.05 -6.99
CA SER A 58 20.96 2.65 -6.21
C SER A 58 22.27 3.18 -6.81
N THR A 59 22.38 3.20 -8.14
CA THR A 59 23.51 3.79 -8.86
C THR A 59 23.49 5.31 -8.75
N LEU A 60 22.33 5.94 -8.93
CA LEU A 60 22.22 7.39 -8.76
C LEU A 60 22.58 7.83 -7.34
N TYR A 61 22.15 7.06 -6.33
CA TYR A 61 22.45 7.32 -4.93
C TYR A 61 23.94 7.26 -4.61
N SER A 62 24.74 6.47 -5.33
CA SER A 62 26.16 6.26 -5.02
C SER A 62 27.11 7.25 -5.69
N VAL A 63 26.68 7.94 -6.76
CA VAL A 63 27.57 8.77 -7.60
C VAL A 63 27.91 10.11 -6.96
N CYS A 64 26.93 10.97 -6.68
CA CYS A 64 27.17 12.30 -6.11
C CYS A 64 25.97 12.82 -5.31
N ARG A 65 26.16 13.92 -4.56
CA ARG A 65 25.09 14.54 -3.75
C ARG A 65 23.93 15.06 -4.60
N SER A 66 24.21 15.65 -5.77
CA SER A 66 23.18 16.18 -6.67
C SER A 66 22.27 15.07 -7.22
N TRP A 67 22.84 13.95 -7.68
CA TRP A 67 22.06 12.78 -8.15
C TRP A 67 21.33 12.07 -7.03
N ARG A 68 21.93 12.02 -5.83
CA ARG A 68 21.23 11.55 -4.63
C ARG A 68 20.04 12.44 -4.27
N SER A 69 20.15 13.75 -4.45
CA SER A 69 19.03 14.68 -4.24
C SER A 69 17.95 14.49 -5.30
N LEU A 70 18.36 14.22 -6.55
CA LEU A 70 17.45 14.01 -7.68
C LEU A 70 16.46 12.88 -7.42
N ILE A 71 16.89 11.74 -6.87
CA ILE A 71 15.98 10.60 -6.62
C ILE A 71 14.86 10.91 -5.60
N TYR A 72 14.97 12.00 -4.84
CA TYR A 72 13.95 12.47 -3.91
C TYR A 72 13.16 13.67 -4.45
N SER A 73 13.49 14.16 -5.65
CA SER A 73 12.76 15.22 -6.31
C SER A 73 11.39 14.70 -6.79
N PRO A 74 10.31 15.51 -6.71
CA PRO A 74 9.01 15.17 -7.30
C PRO A 74 9.05 14.92 -8.82
N SER A 75 10.09 15.43 -9.50
CA SER A 75 10.29 15.23 -10.94
C SER A 75 10.90 13.87 -11.29
N PHE A 76 11.45 13.15 -10.31
CA PHE A 76 12.02 11.84 -10.53
C PHE A 76 10.94 10.76 -10.32
N PRO A 77 10.86 9.73 -11.19
CA PRO A 77 9.89 8.66 -11.00
C PRO A 77 10.00 8.04 -9.60
N PRO A 78 8.88 7.83 -8.87
CA PRO A 78 8.94 7.24 -7.55
C PRO A 78 9.58 5.86 -7.66
N PHE A 79 10.69 5.68 -6.95
CA PHE A 79 11.33 4.38 -6.88
C PHE A 79 10.66 3.53 -5.82
N LEU A 80 10.27 2.34 -6.24
CA LEU A 80 9.39 1.47 -5.47
C LEU A 80 10.16 0.70 -4.39
N SER A 81 9.46 0.41 -3.31
CA SER A 81 9.89 -0.38 -2.19
C SER A 81 8.84 -1.46 -1.89
N LEU A 82 9.31 -2.58 -1.35
CA LEU A 82 8.46 -3.67 -0.90
C LEU A 82 8.05 -3.41 0.54
N TYR A 83 6.76 -3.46 0.81
CA TYR A 83 6.18 -3.36 2.15
C TYR A 83 5.62 -4.71 2.56
N ALA A 84 5.88 -5.09 3.80
CA ALA A 84 5.42 -6.34 4.38
C ALA A 84 4.63 -6.05 5.65
N VAL A 85 3.41 -6.56 5.72
CA VAL A 85 2.68 -6.70 6.99
C VAL A 85 3.22 -7.95 7.66
N VAL A 86 3.65 -7.83 8.91
CA VAL A 86 4.37 -8.90 9.62
C VAL A 86 3.72 -9.25 10.95
N SER A 87 3.98 -10.47 11.39
CA SER A 87 3.61 -10.99 12.70
C SER A 87 4.80 -11.69 13.35
N PRO A 88 4.95 -11.72 14.68
CA PRO A 88 6.02 -12.48 15.33
C PRO A 88 6.00 -13.97 14.95
N SER A 89 7.18 -14.58 14.87
CA SER A 89 7.30 -16.01 14.61
C SER A 89 6.84 -16.86 15.80
N THR A 90 6.43 -18.10 15.53
CA THR A 90 5.86 -19.04 16.52
C THR A 90 6.84 -19.56 17.57
N GLN A 91 8.12 -19.20 17.50
CA GLN A 91 9.11 -19.62 18.50
C GLN A 91 8.97 -18.85 19.82
N ASP A 92 8.36 -17.66 19.80
CA ASP A 92 8.05 -16.87 21.01
C ASP A 92 6.60 -17.12 21.48
N GLN A 93 6.34 -18.32 22.02
CA GLN A 93 4.98 -18.78 22.39
C GLN A 93 4.32 -18.01 23.55
N ASN A 94 5.05 -17.10 24.21
CA ASN A 94 4.58 -16.38 25.39
C ASN A 94 3.92 -15.02 25.09
N HIS A 95 4.11 -14.46 23.90
CA HIS A 95 3.52 -13.18 23.52
C HIS A 95 2.97 -13.25 22.08
N ILE A 96 1.69 -13.61 21.94
CA ILE A 96 0.97 -13.35 20.68
C ILE A 96 0.84 -11.83 20.59
N SER A 97 1.78 -11.17 19.90
CA SER A 97 1.66 -9.74 19.63
C SER A 97 0.46 -9.54 18.70
N ASN A 98 -0.59 -8.92 19.24
CA ASN A 98 -1.81 -8.59 18.50
C ASN A 98 -1.69 -7.21 17.84
N HIS A 99 -0.48 -6.73 17.55
CA HIS A 99 -0.27 -5.40 16.98
C HIS A 99 0.03 -5.48 15.49
N LEU A 100 -0.52 -4.53 14.73
CA LEU A 100 -0.17 -4.33 13.32
C LEU A 100 1.26 -3.82 13.23
N GLN A 101 2.17 -4.66 12.74
CA GLN A 101 3.53 -4.26 12.38
C GLN A 101 3.70 -4.29 10.87
N VAL A 102 4.29 -3.24 10.32
CA VAL A 102 4.62 -3.13 8.91
C VAL A 102 6.10 -2.80 8.77
N CYS A 103 6.78 -3.46 7.84
CA CYS A 103 8.16 -3.21 7.50
C CYS A 103 8.25 -2.77 6.02
N SER A 104 9.25 -1.96 5.70
CA SER A 104 9.59 -1.57 4.33
C SER A 104 11.00 -2.01 4.00
N PHE A 105 11.21 -2.56 2.81
CA PHE A 105 12.52 -2.95 2.32
C PHE A 105 13.11 -1.81 1.49
N ASP A 106 14.20 -1.22 1.95
CA ASP A 106 14.93 -0.20 1.20
C ASP A 106 15.73 -0.86 0.07
N PRO A 107 15.38 -0.62 -1.21
CA PRO A 107 16.09 -1.22 -2.35
C PRO A 107 17.51 -0.68 -2.56
N ILE A 108 17.89 0.43 -1.91
CA ILE A 108 19.24 0.99 -2.01
C ILE A 108 20.16 0.34 -0.98
N SER A 109 19.73 0.27 0.28
CA SER A 109 20.54 -0.31 1.36
C SER A 109 20.37 -1.82 1.53
N CYS A 110 19.38 -2.42 0.84
CA CYS A 110 18.99 -3.81 0.97
C CYS A 110 18.64 -4.21 2.41
N LYS A 111 17.98 -3.30 3.14
CA LYS A 111 17.62 -3.50 4.56
C LYS A 111 16.13 -3.28 4.79
N TRP A 112 15.60 -4.00 5.76
CA TRP A 112 14.26 -3.79 6.26
C TRP A 112 14.24 -2.73 7.35
N HIS A 113 13.22 -1.87 7.29
CA HIS A 113 12.94 -0.83 8.28
C HIS A 113 11.51 -0.98 8.79
N THR A 114 11.34 -1.06 10.10
CA THR A 114 10.01 -1.08 10.74
C THR A 114 9.38 0.30 10.65
N LEU A 115 8.12 0.35 10.21
CA LEU A 115 7.33 1.58 10.17
C LEU A 115 6.92 2.01 11.59
N PRO A 116 6.61 3.31 11.81
CA PRO A 116 5.98 3.74 13.05
C PRO A 116 4.66 2.99 13.28
N SER A 117 4.29 2.78 14.55
CA SER A 117 3.00 2.19 14.89
C SER A 117 1.84 3.10 14.48
N PRO A 118 0.69 2.54 14.07
CA PRO A 118 -0.50 3.34 13.78
C PRO A 118 -0.98 4.15 15.01
N PRO A 119 -1.58 5.34 14.81
CA PRO A 119 -2.06 6.20 15.88
C PRO A 119 -3.35 5.59 16.44
N SER A 120 -3.25 4.86 17.55
CA SER A 120 -4.42 4.54 18.37
C SER A 120 -3.99 4.35 19.82
N ASP A 121 -4.80 4.86 20.74
CA ASP A 121 -4.67 4.63 22.18
C ASP A 121 -6.00 4.05 22.69
N PRO A 122 -6.10 2.72 22.91
CA PRO A 122 -5.08 1.71 22.65
C PRO A 122 -4.94 1.34 21.15
N PRO A 123 -3.78 0.80 20.71
CA PRO A 123 -3.59 0.25 19.36
C PRO A 123 -4.60 -0.86 19.04
N PRO A 124 -5.11 -0.94 17.79
CA PRO A 124 -6.08 -1.97 17.41
C PRO A 124 -5.44 -3.34 17.59
N ARG A 125 -6.16 -4.23 18.27
CA ARG A 125 -5.75 -5.61 18.47
C ARG A 125 -6.17 -6.42 17.25
N ILE A 126 -5.20 -6.92 16.51
CA ILE A 126 -5.40 -7.75 15.33
C ILE A 126 -4.97 -9.17 15.64
N LEU A 127 -5.93 -10.08 15.59
CA LEU A 127 -5.74 -11.50 15.71
C LEU A 127 -5.33 -12.08 14.36
N ILE A 128 -4.06 -12.50 14.26
CA ILE A 128 -3.51 -13.15 13.06
C ILE A 128 -3.54 -14.67 13.20
N ARG A 129 -3.42 -15.16 14.43
CA ARG A 129 -3.44 -16.58 14.77
C ARG A 129 -4.16 -16.80 16.07
N HIS A 130 -4.81 -17.95 16.17
CA HIS A 130 -5.47 -18.38 17.38
C HIS A 130 -5.13 -19.84 17.66
N ARG A 131 -4.90 -20.19 18.92
CA ARG A 131 -4.40 -21.53 19.32
C ARG A 131 -5.31 -22.67 18.87
N SER A 132 -6.62 -22.44 18.86
CA SER A 132 -7.60 -23.43 18.38
C SER A 132 -7.65 -23.59 16.85
N PHE A 133 -7.04 -22.68 16.09
CA PHE A 133 -7.02 -22.68 14.62
C PHE A 133 -5.60 -22.94 14.11
N ILE A 134 -5.09 -24.16 14.34
CA ILE A 134 -3.68 -24.54 14.15
C ILE A 134 -3.19 -24.32 12.70
N ALA A 135 -4.08 -24.47 11.71
CA ALA A 135 -3.72 -24.41 10.29
C ALA A 135 -4.13 -23.12 9.57
N ARG A 136 -4.86 -22.19 10.21
CA ARG A 136 -5.44 -21.01 9.53
C ARG A 136 -4.85 -19.71 10.07
N LYS A 137 -4.23 -18.93 9.18
CA LYS A 137 -3.97 -17.51 9.43
C LYS A 137 -5.27 -16.75 9.25
N ILE A 138 -5.59 -15.92 10.23
CA ILE A 138 -6.72 -15.01 10.15
C ILE A 138 -6.26 -13.79 9.33
N PRO A 139 -6.96 -13.44 8.25
CA PRO A 139 -6.44 -12.51 7.26
C PRO A 139 -6.58 -11.05 7.69
N ILE A 140 -5.68 -10.23 7.15
CA ILE A 140 -5.72 -8.77 7.22
C ILE A 140 -5.99 -8.26 5.81
N GLN A 141 -7.11 -7.56 5.63
CA GLN A 141 -7.50 -6.94 4.38
C GLN A 141 -6.77 -5.62 4.23
N SER A 142 -5.86 -5.58 3.27
CA SER A 142 -5.08 -4.39 2.96
C SER A 142 -4.96 -4.20 1.45
N VAL A 143 -4.91 -2.94 1.03
CA VAL A 143 -4.84 -2.55 -0.38
C VAL A 143 -3.81 -1.45 -0.56
N THR A 144 -3.17 -1.43 -1.72
CA THR A 144 -2.36 -0.28 -2.17
C THR A 144 -3.20 0.56 -3.12
N VAL A 145 -3.31 1.86 -2.85
CA VAL A 145 -4.11 2.78 -3.68
C VAL A 145 -3.57 4.20 -3.60
N GLY A 146 -3.40 4.84 -4.77
CA GLY A 146 -2.93 6.22 -4.85
C GLY A 146 -1.63 6.45 -4.05
N GLU A 147 -0.71 5.48 -4.08
CA GLU A 147 0.57 5.48 -3.34
C GLU A 147 0.48 5.33 -1.82
N ASN A 148 -0.69 5.01 -1.28
CA ASN A 148 -0.89 4.75 0.14
C ASN A 148 -1.14 3.27 0.40
N LEU A 149 -0.66 2.78 1.54
CA LEU A 149 -1.06 1.49 2.09
C LEU A 149 -2.31 1.72 2.93
N VAL A 150 -3.37 0.95 2.68
CA VAL A 150 -4.60 1.03 3.46
C VAL A 150 -4.90 -0.32 4.08
N VAL A 151 -5.01 -0.38 5.40
CA VAL A 151 -5.50 -1.55 6.15
C VAL A 151 -6.96 -1.32 6.47
N LEU A 152 -7.83 -2.14 5.88
CA LEU A 152 -9.28 -1.90 5.82
C LEU A 152 -10.05 -2.72 6.84
N ALA A 153 -9.70 -3.99 6.99
CA ALA A 153 -10.46 -4.94 7.76
C ALA A 153 -9.54 -6.01 8.36
N ALA A 154 -9.85 -6.42 9.58
CA ALA A 154 -9.14 -7.45 10.31
C ALA A 154 -10.07 -8.01 11.39
N THR A 155 -9.62 -9.07 12.07
CA THR A 155 -10.34 -9.69 13.18
C THR A 155 -9.60 -9.39 14.47
N ASP A 156 -10.30 -9.10 15.56
CA ASP A 156 -9.71 -8.91 16.89
C ASP A 156 -9.71 -10.21 17.71
N ASP A 157 -9.24 -10.12 18.95
CA ASP A 157 -9.15 -11.24 19.91
C ASP A 157 -10.51 -11.80 20.33
N GLU A 158 -11.59 -11.03 20.21
CA GLU A 158 -12.97 -11.46 20.46
C GLU A 158 -13.66 -12.02 19.21
N PHE A 159 -12.90 -12.19 18.12
CA PHE A 159 -13.43 -12.56 16.80
C PHE A 159 -14.46 -11.56 16.26
N LEU A 160 -14.32 -10.28 16.58
CA LEU A 160 -15.10 -9.17 16.06
C LEU A 160 -14.28 -8.39 15.00
N PRO A 161 -14.89 -7.45 14.25
CA PRO A 161 -14.14 -6.61 13.32
C PRO A 161 -13.19 -5.66 14.08
N ALA A 162 -11.88 -5.81 13.88
CA ALA A 162 -10.87 -5.03 14.61
C ALA A 162 -10.79 -3.55 14.21
N LEU A 163 -11.34 -3.18 13.05
CA LEU A 163 -11.19 -1.86 12.46
C LEU A 163 -12.56 -1.26 12.09
N ALA A 164 -12.93 -0.17 12.78
CA ALA A 164 -14.09 0.64 12.41
C ALA A 164 -13.75 1.73 11.37
N GLN A 165 -12.49 2.14 11.34
CA GLN A 165 -11.91 3.07 10.38
C GLN A 165 -10.69 2.41 9.74
N PRO A 166 -10.49 2.59 8.42
CA PRO A 166 -9.25 2.16 7.78
C PRO A 166 -8.05 2.90 8.33
N LEU A 167 -6.92 2.22 8.45
CA LEU A 167 -5.62 2.84 8.69
C LEU A 167 -4.95 3.13 7.35
N VAL A 168 -4.49 4.36 7.14
CA VAL A 168 -3.83 4.79 5.90
C VAL A 168 -2.41 5.20 6.23
N PHE A 169 -1.43 4.51 5.65
CA PHE A 169 -0.03 4.90 5.70
C PHE A 169 0.40 5.56 4.40
N ASN A 170 1.01 6.73 4.51
CA ASN A 170 1.56 7.47 3.38
C ASN A 170 3.10 7.42 3.43
N PRO A 171 3.77 6.72 2.49
CA PRO A 171 5.23 6.62 2.42
C PRO A 171 5.97 7.94 2.32
N MET A 172 5.39 8.94 1.64
CA MET A 172 6.03 10.23 1.39
C MET A 172 6.10 11.08 2.65
N SER A 173 5.10 10.97 3.53
CA SER A 173 5.07 11.66 4.82
C SER A 173 5.59 10.81 5.99
N GLY A 174 5.71 9.49 5.81
CA GLY A 174 6.06 8.54 6.85
C GLY A 174 5.00 8.42 7.96
N LYS A 175 3.77 8.88 7.71
CA LYS A 175 2.72 8.99 8.74
C LYS A 175 1.52 8.10 8.44
N TRP A 176 0.93 7.62 9.54
CA TRP A 176 -0.36 6.96 9.56
C TRP A 176 -1.48 7.97 9.84
N THR A 177 -2.63 7.76 9.21
CA THR A 177 -3.86 8.53 9.42
C THR A 177 -5.07 7.59 9.41
N HIS A 178 -6.23 8.09 9.84
CA HIS A 178 -7.49 7.34 9.79
C HIS A 178 -8.31 7.74 8.57
N GLY A 179 -8.88 6.74 7.90
CA GLY A 179 -9.94 6.93 6.91
C GLY A 179 -11.31 7.16 7.53
N PRO A 180 -12.36 7.31 6.71
CA PRO A 180 -13.73 7.43 7.19
C PRO A 180 -14.22 6.15 7.85
N ARG A 181 -15.12 6.33 8.82
CA ARG A 181 -15.76 5.23 9.54
C ARG A 181 -16.70 4.46 8.62
N LEU A 182 -16.52 3.14 8.58
CA LEU A 182 -17.47 2.23 7.94
C LEU A 182 -18.76 2.20 8.75
N SER A 183 -19.91 2.24 8.08
CA SER A 183 -21.21 2.10 8.75
C SER A 183 -21.34 0.74 9.44
N THR A 184 -20.72 -0.28 8.85
CA THR A 184 -20.65 -1.63 9.38
C THR A 184 -19.21 -2.12 9.28
N PRO A 185 -18.42 -1.97 10.36
CA PRO A 185 -17.11 -2.59 10.48
C PRO A 185 -17.23 -4.09 10.17
N ARG A 186 -16.27 -4.64 9.43
CA ARG A 186 -16.37 -6.01 8.93
C ARG A 186 -15.02 -6.72 8.83
N ARG A 187 -15.06 -8.04 8.79
CA ARG A 187 -13.96 -8.98 8.51
C ARG A 187 -14.33 -9.91 7.36
N TRP A 188 -13.33 -10.60 6.80
CA TRP A 188 -13.53 -11.59 5.71
C TRP A 188 -14.33 -11.03 4.53
N CYS A 189 -14.00 -9.80 4.14
CA CYS A 189 -14.59 -9.10 3.01
C CYS A 189 -13.67 -9.16 1.79
N ALA A 190 -14.25 -8.90 0.63
CA ALA A 190 -13.49 -8.56 -0.55
C ALA A 190 -13.04 -7.10 -0.48
N ALA A 191 -11.79 -6.83 -0.82
CA ALA A 191 -11.25 -5.48 -0.85
C ALA A 191 -10.36 -5.27 -2.08
N GLY A 192 -10.44 -4.07 -2.65
CA GLY A 192 -9.68 -3.73 -3.84
C GLY A 192 -9.66 -2.24 -4.12
N ALA A 193 -8.96 -1.87 -5.18
CA ALA A 193 -8.87 -0.49 -5.64
C ALA A 193 -9.13 -0.42 -7.15
N SER A 194 -9.75 0.68 -7.57
CA SER A 194 -9.75 1.10 -8.97
C SER A 194 -9.64 2.62 -9.05
N GLY A 195 -8.67 3.11 -9.82
CA GLY A 195 -8.20 4.49 -9.78
C GLY A 195 -7.71 4.88 -8.37
N ARG A 196 -8.17 6.03 -7.87
CA ARG A 196 -7.91 6.50 -6.51
C ARG A 196 -9.05 6.17 -5.53
N ALA A 197 -9.84 5.15 -5.84
CA ALA A 197 -10.97 4.71 -5.05
C ALA A 197 -10.75 3.32 -4.47
N ILE A 198 -11.14 3.16 -3.21
CA ILE A 198 -11.12 1.90 -2.48
C ILE A 198 -12.54 1.32 -2.50
N TYR A 199 -12.63 0.01 -2.62
CA TYR A 199 -13.88 -0.73 -2.55
C TYR A 199 -13.79 -1.82 -1.48
N VAL A 200 -14.84 -1.92 -0.69
CA VAL A 200 -15.04 -3.00 0.28
C VAL A 200 -16.38 -3.64 -0.03
N ALA A 201 -16.38 -4.94 -0.32
CA ALA A 201 -17.57 -5.70 -0.65
C ALA A 201 -17.72 -6.91 0.26
N SER A 202 -18.97 -7.27 0.57
CA SER A 202 -19.28 -8.46 1.37
C SER A 202 -18.66 -8.46 2.77
N GLY A 203 -18.45 -9.64 3.36
CA GLY A 203 -17.88 -9.84 4.69
C GLY A 203 -18.89 -9.87 5.83
N VAL A 204 -18.36 -10.02 7.04
CA VAL A 204 -19.13 -10.27 8.27
C VAL A 204 -18.84 -9.16 9.29
N GLY A 205 -19.91 -8.57 9.85
CA GLY A 205 -19.81 -7.61 10.94
C GLY A 205 -19.57 -8.27 12.30
N ALA A 206 -20.00 -7.64 13.40
CA ALA A 206 -20.00 -8.29 14.71
C ALA A 206 -20.82 -9.60 14.68
N ASN A 207 -22.02 -9.51 14.11
CA ASN A 207 -22.90 -10.64 13.83
C ASN A 207 -23.03 -10.88 12.32
N TYR A 208 -23.33 -12.12 11.94
CA TYR A 208 -23.65 -12.43 10.56
C TYR A 208 -24.98 -11.78 10.15
N ASN A 209 -24.96 -11.03 9.06
CA ASN A 209 -26.14 -10.45 8.43
C ASN A 209 -25.99 -10.57 6.91
N SER A 210 -26.95 -11.27 6.27
CA SER A 210 -26.90 -11.52 4.82
C SER A 210 -27.09 -10.26 3.97
N GLU A 211 -27.75 -9.23 4.49
CA GLU A 211 -27.89 -7.94 3.80
C GLU A 211 -26.56 -7.22 3.78
N VAL A 212 -25.87 -7.15 4.93
CA VAL A 212 -24.50 -6.60 5.07
C VAL A 212 -23.51 -7.36 4.19
N ALA A 213 -23.62 -8.69 4.14
CA ALA A 213 -22.78 -9.54 3.31
C ALA A 213 -23.00 -9.34 1.79
N ARG A 214 -24.05 -8.62 1.37
CA ARG A 214 -24.27 -8.24 -0.04
C ARG A 214 -23.83 -6.80 -0.34
N THR A 215 -23.52 -5.98 0.67
CA THR A 215 -23.22 -4.56 0.45
C THR A 215 -21.86 -4.35 -0.18
N VAL A 216 -21.76 -3.27 -0.94
CA VAL A 216 -20.51 -2.76 -1.51
C VAL A 216 -20.38 -1.30 -1.13
N ASP A 217 -19.27 -0.90 -0.54
CA ASP A 217 -19.00 0.47 -0.15
C ASP A 217 -17.73 0.95 -0.86
N ARG A 218 -17.77 2.17 -1.40
CA ARG A 218 -16.65 2.85 -2.08
C ARG A 218 -16.18 4.05 -1.27
N TRP A 219 -14.88 4.29 -1.22
CA TRP A 219 -14.29 5.51 -0.67
C TRP A 219 -13.21 6.08 -1.59
N ASP A 220 -13.35 7.34 -1.98
CA ASP A 220 -12.35 8.08 -2.77
C ASP A 220 -11.31 8.74 -1.84
N LEU A 221 -10.02 8.42 -2.03
CA LEU A 221 -8.92 8.97 -1.22
C LEU A 221 -8.71 10.47 -1.44
N ASP A 222 -8.85 10.91 -2.69
CA ASP A 222 -8.82 12.31 -3.09
C ASP A 222 -10.05 12.61 -3.94
N PRO A 223 -11.17 13.07 -3.35
CA PRO A 223 -12.30 13.48 -4.17
C PRO A 223 -11.85 14.68 -5.00
N GLN A 224 -11.63 14.47 -6.31
CA GLN A 224 -11.54 15.59 -7.24
C GLN A 224 -12.73 16.51 -6.97
N PRO A 225 -12.53 17.84 -6.94
CA PRO A 225 -13.64 18.77 -6.72
C PRO A 225 -14.62 18.65 -7.90
N ARG A 226 -15.60 17.75 -7.78
CA ARG A 226 -16.73 17.70 -8.70
C ARG A 226 -17.66 18.84 -8.35
N VAL A 227 -17.96 19.65 -9.37
CA VAL A 227 -18.67 20.94 -9.30
C VAL A 227 -20.09 20.83 -8.70
N HIS A 228 -20.62 19.62 -8.47
CA HIS A 228 -22.01 19.40 -8.02
C HIS A 228 -22.21 18.48 -6.80
N GLU A 229 -21.16 17.99 -6.13
CA GLU A 229 -21.33 17.12 -4.93
C GLU A 229 -20.91 17.83 -3.64
N HIS A 230 -21.80 18.69 -3.12
CA HIS A 230 -21.60 19.43 -1.88
C HIS A 230 -21.78 18.60 -0.59
N ARG A 231 -22.07 17.29 -0.68
CA ARG A 231 -22.40 16.49 0.50
C ARG A 231 -21.50 15.26 0.61
N ARG A 232 -20.53 15.39 1.52
CA ARG A 232 -19.64 14.34 2.09
C ARG A 232 -18.35 14.07 1.32
N ARG A 233 -17.43 15.06 1.32
CA ARG A 233 -16.00 14.77 1.06
C ARG A 233 -15.51 13.73 2.05
N GLY A 234 -14.78 12.73 1.55
CA GLY A 234 -14.07 11.74 2.37
C GLY A 234 -14.98 10.79 3.16
N ALA A 235 -16.12 10.37 2.62
CA ALA A 235 -17.00 9.37 3.25
C ALA A 235 -17.22 8.15 2.35
N TRP A 236 -17.63 7.04 2.95
CA TRP A 236 -18.07 5.84 2.22
C TRP A 236 -19.39 6.09 1.49
N ARG A 237 -19.48 5.62 0.24
CA ARG A 237 -20.68 5.61 -0.60
C ARG A 237 -21.12 4.18 -0.88
N ARG A 238 -22.41 3.90 -0.69
CA ARG A 238 -23.02 2.62 -1.05
C ARG A 238 -23.07 2.48 -2.57
N MET A 239 -22.67 1.31 -3.05
CA MET A 239 -22.69 0.92 -4.46
C MET A 239 -23.67 -0.26 -4.67
N GLY A 240 -23.80 -0.71 -5.91
CA GLY A 240 -24.62 -1.84 -6.34
C GLY A 240 -24.28 -3.12 -5.59
N ASN A 241 -25.27 -3.66 -4.88
CA ASN A 241 -25.10 -4.84 -4.04
C ASN A 241 -24.74 -6.10 -4.86
N LEU A 242 -23.96 -6.99 -4.24
CA LEU A 242 -23.75 -8.36 -4.71
C LEU A 242 -25.08 -9.13 -4.77
N ARG A 243 -25.18 -10.03 -5.74
CA ARG A 243 -26.36 -10.90 -5.91
C ARG A 243 -26.47 -11.94 -4.81
N ASP A 244 -25.34 -12.44 -4.31
CA ASP A 244 -25.27 -13.47 -3.27
C ASP A 244 -24.22 -13.13 -2.20
N VAL A 245 -24.03 -14.05 -1.25
CA VAL A 245 -23.14 -13.90 -0.09
C VAL A 245 -21.89 -14.78 -0.18
N LYS A 246 -21.53 -15.27 -1.37
CA LYS A 246 -20.41 -16.23 -1.54
C LYS A 246 -19.04 -15.64 -1.18
N PHE A 247 -18.94 -14.32 -1.13
CA PHE A 247 -17.72 -13.57 -0.86
C PHE A 247 -17.55 -13.16 0.63
N CYS A 248 -18.40 -13.64 1.54
CA CYS A 248 -18.42 -13.16 2.93
C CYS A 248 -17.59 -13.99 3.92
N ARG A 249 -16.97 -15.09 3.48
CA ARG A 249 -16.31 -16.07 4.37
C ARG A 249 -14.80 -16.08 4.28
N ASP A 250 -14.23 -15.27 3.38
CA ASP A 250 -12.79 -15.17 3.26
C ASP A 250 -12.33 -13.77 2.86
N ALA A 251 -11.04 -13.58 3.04
CA ALA A 251 -10.28 -12.44 2.58
C ALA A 251 -10.04 -12.52 1.07
N ILE A 252 -10.82 -11.77 0.30
CA ILE A 252 -10.80 -11.84 -1.16
C ILE A 252 -10.15 -10.57 -1.73
N ASP A 253 -9.20 -10.77 -2.63
CA ASP A 253 -8.59 -9.67 -3.38
C ASP A 253 -9.51 -9.31 -4.56
N ALA A 254 -10.04 -8.09 -4.55
CA ALA A 254 -10.79 -7.54 -5.68
C ALA A 254 -9.81 -6.83 -6.62
N VAL A 255 -9.36 -7.55 -7.64
CA VAL A 255 -8.27 -7.13 -8.52
C VAL A 255 -8.78 -6.08 -9.51
N GLY A 256 -8.23 -4.86 -9.41
CA GLY A 256 -8.54 -3.75 -10.31
C GLY A 256 -8.00 -3.98 -11.72
N TRP A 257 -8.88 -3.95 -12.72
CA TRP A 257 -8.54 -4.13 -14.13
C TRP A 257 -9.47 -3.31 -15.01
N ARG A 258 -8.95 -2.26 -15.66
CA ARG A 258 -9.66 -1.43 -16.66
C ARG A 258 -10.99 -0.87 -16.17
N GLY A 259 -11.00 -0.30 -14.98
CA GLY A 259 -12.24 0.22 -14.36
C GLY A 259 -13.20 -0.89 -13.91
N LYS A 260 -12.71 -2.12 -13.74
CA LYS A 260 -13.47 -3.24 -13.20
C LYS A 260 -12.75 -3.84 -12.00
N LEU A 261 -13.49 -4.50 -11.11
CA LEU A 261 -12.97 -5.26 -9.98
C LEU A 261 -13.30 -6.73 -10.16
N CYS A 262 -12.28 -7.55 -10.38
CA CYS A 262 -12.40 -8.98 -10.59
C CYS A 262 -12.25 -9.72 -9.24
N MET A 263 -13.20 -10.58 -8.90
CA MET A 263 -13.21 -11.32 -7.62
C MET A 263 -13.47 -12.80 -7.84
N VAL A 264 -12.74 -13.63 -7.09
CA VAL A 264 -12.91 -15.10 -7.07
C VAL A 264 -13.02 -15.57 -5.63
N ASN A 265 -14.01 -16.40 -5.33
CA ASN A 265 -14.37 -16.77 -3.96
C ASN A 265 -13.46 -17.81 -3.30
N VAL A 266 -12.74 -18.61 -4.07
CA VAL A 266 -11.89 -19.70 -3.57
C VAL A 266 -10.51 -19.62 -4.20
N LYS A 267 -9.46 -19.80 -3.38
CA LYS A 267 -8.07 -19.89 -3.82
C LYS A 267 -7.76 -21.29 -4.40
N GLY A 268 -6.80 -21.36 -5.31
CA GLY A 268 -6.31 -22.63 -5.87
C GLY A 268 -7.23 -23.27 -6.92
N ASP A 269 -7.29 -24.61 -6.91
CA ASP A 269 -7.92 -25.43 -7.96
C ASP A 269 -9.34 -25.93 -7.62
N ALA A 270 -9.92 -25.48 -6.51
CA ALA A 270 -11.27 -25.86 -6.13
C ALA A 270 -12.33 -25.25 -7.08
N ALA A 271 -13.55 -25.80 -7.03
CA ALA A 271 -14.70 -25.23 -7.72
C ALA A 271 -14.90 -23.78 -7.22
N LYS A 272 -14.81 -22.84 -8.16
CA LYS A 272 -14.75 -21.40 -7.89
C LYS A 272 -15.77 -20.65 -8.74
N ASP A 273 -16.30 -19.59 -8.15
CA ASP A 273 -17.15 -18.62 -8.80
C ASP A 273 -16.38 -17.32 -8.97
N GLY A 274 -16.40 -16.79 -10.19
CA GLY A 274 -15.83 -15.49 -10.52
C GLY A 274 -16.93 -14.48 -10.82
N THR A 275 -16.75 -13.26 -10.35
CA THR A 275 -17.62 -12.14 -10.74
C THR A 275 -16.78 -10.89 -10.97
N ILE A 276 -17.30 -10.00 -11.82
CA ILE A 276 -16.66 -8.74 -12.15
C ILE A 276 -17.62 -7.61 -11.82
N TYR A 277 -17.14 -6.61 -11.10
CA TYR A 277 -17.90 -5.39 -10.85
C TYR A 277 -17.36 -4.26 -11.73
N ASP A 278 -18.22 -3.70 -12.58
CA ASP A 278 -17.91 -2.56 -13.41
C ASP A 278 -18.12 -1.26 -12.61
N VAL A 279 -17.03 -0.54 -12.35
CA VAL A 279 -17.04 0.63 -11.45
C VAL A 279 -17.69 1.86 -12.07
N VAL A 280 -17.84 1.88 -13.40
CA VAL A 280 -18.41 3.01 -14.15
C VAL A 280 -19.93 2.89 -14.19
N SER A 281 -20.42 1.70 -14.51
CA SER A 281 -21.86 1.41 -14.64
C SER A 281 -22.54 0.98 -13.34
N ASP A 282 -21.76 0.71 -12.28
CA ASP A 282 -22.25 0.24 -10.98
C ASP A 282 -23.01 -1.10 -11.08
N ARG A 283 -22.43 -2.06 -11.81
CA ARG A 283 -23.08 -3.34 -12.13
C ARG A 283 -22.15 -4.53 -11.99
N TRP A 284 -22.77 -5.66 -11.66
CA TRP A 284 -22.14 -6.97 -11.58
C TRP A 284 -22.33 -7.77 -12.86
N GLU A 285 -21.22 -8.27 -13.38
CA GLU A 285 -21.07 -9.07 -14.59
C GLU A 285 -20.50 -10.46 -14.26
N GLU A 286 -20.73 -11.41 -15.16
CA GLU A 286 -20.09 -12.72 -15.10
C GLU A 286 -18.62 -12.61 -15.53
N MET A 287 -17.75 -13.38 -14.88
CA MET A 287 -16.35 -13.44 -15.25
C MET A 287 -16.15 -14.27 -16.53
N PRO A 288 -15.32 -13.82 -17.50
CA PRO A 288 -14.94 -14.63 -18.66
C PRO A 288 -14.40 -16.00 -18.25
N LYS A 289 -14.74 -17.03 -19.03
CA LYS A 289 -14.42 -18.41 -18.69
C LYS A 289 -12.91 -18.66 -18.64
N GLY A 290 -12.16 -18.09 -19.58
CA GLY A 290 -10.71 -18.23 -19.61
C GLY A 290 -10.02 -17.49 -18.46
N MET A 291 -10.47 -16.27 -18.14
CA MET A 291 -10.04 -15.53 -16.95
C MET A 291 -10.22 -16.38 -15.68
N LEU A 292 -11.42 -16.91 -15.45
CA LEU A 292 -11.72 -17.73 -14.27
C LEU A 292 -10.87 -19.02 -14.26
N ALA A 293 -10.72 -19.67 -15.41
CA ALA A 293 -9.99 -20.92 -15.54
C ALA A 293 -8.53 -20.79 -15.08
N GLY A 294 -7.82 -19.74 -15.50
CA GLY A 294 -6.40 -19.55 -15.15
C GLY A 294 -6.12 -18.96 -13.76
N TRP A 295 -7.15 -18.57 -13.01
CA TRP A 295 -7.02 -18.06 -11.63
C TRP A 295 -6.68 -19.17 -10.62
N LYS A 296 -5.51 -19.81 -10.74
CA LYS A 296 -5.10 -21.01 -9.98
C LYS A 296 -4.26 -20.70 -8.73
N GLY A 297 -4.35 -19.49 -8.20
CA GLY A 297 -3.56 -19.03 -7.06
C GLY A 297 -3.69 -17.51 -6.89
N PRO A 298 -2.72 -16.83 -6.27
CA PRO A 298 -2.78 -15.39 -6.06
C PRO A 298 -2.70 -14.60 -7.37
N VAL A 299 -3.43 -13.47 -7.41
CA VAL A 299 -3.59 -12.62 -8.60
C VAL A 299 -3.50 -11.15 -8.20
N ALA A 300 -2.85 -10.35 -9.04
CA ALA A 300 -2.80 -8.89 -8.91
C ALA A 300 -2.62 -8.25 -10.28
N ALA A 301 -2.94 -6.96 -10.39
CA ALA A 301 -2.86 -6.23 -11.65
C ALA A 301 -1.84 -5.10 -11.60
N MET A 302 -1.01 -5.01 -12.64
CA MET A 302 -0.05 -3.93 -12.82
C MET A 302 -0.74 -2.78 -13.55
N ALA A 303 -0.76 -1.61 -12.91
CA ALA A 303 -1.36 -0.39 -13.44
C ALA A 303 -2.82 -0.54 -13.91
N GLU A 304 -3.59 -1.44 -13.30
CA GLU A 304 -4.96 -1.80 -13.72
C GLU A 304 -5.10 -2.26 -15.18
N GLU A 305 -4.01 -2.64 -15.84
CA GLU A 305 -4.04 -3.03 -17.26
C GLU A 305 -3.69 -4.51 -17.46
N THR A 306 -2.60 -4.96 -16.84
CA THR A 306 -2.10 -6.33 -17.01
C THR A 306 -2.29 -7.13 -15.73
N ILE A 307 -3.09 -8.19 -15.80
CA ILE A 307 -3.31 -9.11 -14.68
C ILE A 307 -2.23 -10.20 -14.72
N TYR A 308 -1.62 -10.45 -13.57
CA TYR A 308 -0.69 -11.56 -13.34
C TYR A 308 -1.29 -12.55 -12.36
N SER A 309 -1.04 -13.83 -12.58
CA SER A 309 -1.39 -14.94 -11.70
C SER A 309 -0.18 -15.82 -11.48
N VAL A 310 -0.08 -16.40 -10.27
CA VAL A 310 0.82 -17.52 -10.01
C VAL A 310 -0.02 -18.77 -9.79
N ASP A 311 0.23 -19.81 -10.58
CA ASP A 311 -0.29 -21.14 -10.35
C ASP A 311 0.48 -21.76 -9.18
N GLU A 312 -0.15 -21.74 -8.00
CA GLU A 312 0.48 -22.13 -6.74
C GLU A 312 0.83 -23.63 -6.71
N THR A 313 0.21 -24.44 -7.57
CA THR A 313 0.49 -25.89 -7.64
C THR A 313 1.67 -26.21 -8.55
N LYS A 314 1.82 -25.47 -9.66
CA LYS A 314 2.86 -25.72 -10.67
C LYS A 314 4.06 -24.79 -10.56
N GLY A 315 3.95 -23.68 -9.84
CA GLY A 315 4.99 -22.65 -9.78
C GLY A 315 5.15 -21.89 -11.11
N VAL A 316 4.05 -21.71 -11.85
CA VAL A 316 4.05 -21.02 -13.15
C VAL A 316 3.38 -19.66 -13.02
N MET A 317 4.11 -18.61 -13.35
CA MET A 317 3.58 -17.25 -13.46
C MET A 317 3.01 -17.02 -14.86
N ARG A 318 1.79 -16.48 -14.93
CA ARG A 318 1.09 -16.18 -16.18
C ARG A 318 0.58 -14.75 -16.18
N LYS A 319 0.50 -14.16 -17.37
CA LYS A 319 -0.21 -12.91 -17.64
C LYS A 319 -1.50 -13.21 -18.41
N TYR A 320 -2.56 -12.47 -18.12
CA TYR A 320 -3.83 -12.62 -18.82
C TYR A 320 -3.84 -11.82 -20.13
N ASP A 321 -4.17 -12.48 -21.24
CA ASP A 321 -4.48 -11.88 -22.52
C ASP A 321 -6.00 -11.83 -22.71
N HIS A 322 -6.55 -10.64 -22.55
CA HIS A 322 -7.98 -10.39 -22.67
C HIS A 322 -8.53 -10.48 -24.09
N LEU A 323 -7.70 -10.39 -25.13
CA LEU A 323 -8.15 -10.52 -26.52
C LEU A 323 -8.49 -11.97 -26.86
N SER A 324 -7.73 -12.90 -26.31
CA SER A 324 -7.90 -14.34 -26.50
C SER A 324 -8.62 -15.05 -25.34
N ASP A 325 -8.98 -14.32 -24.27
CA ASP A 325 -9.48 -14.87 -23.00
C ASP A 325 -8.58 -16.03 -22.52
N ALA A 326 -7.26 -15.81 -22.51
CA ALA A 326 -6.28 -16.85 -22.22
C ALA A 326 -5.15 -16.35 -21.31
N TRP A 327 -4.45 -17.30 -20.69
CA TRP A 327 -3.31 -17.01 -19.83
C TRP A 327 -2.00 -17.47 -20.48
N VAL A 328 -1.05 -16.55 -20.59
CA VAL A 328 0.24 -16.76 -21.25
C VAL A 328 1.34 -16.87 -20.19
N SER A 329 2.14 -17.94 -20.24
CA SER A 329 3.27 -18.14 -19.32
C SER A 329 4.32 -17.04 -19.47
N VAL A 330 4.84 -16.57 -18.34
CA VAL A 330 5.86 -15.51 -18.25
C VAL A 330 7.13 -16.04 -17.59
N ALA A 331 6.99 -16.82 -16.53
CA ALA A 331 8.10 -17.43 -15.79
C ALA A 331 7.64 -18.73 -15.13
N GLU A 332 8.59 -19.62 -14.87
CA GLU A 332 8.36 -20.86 -14.12
C GLU A 332 9.53 -21.08 -13.19
N ASP A 333 9.24 -21.28 -11.90
CA ASP A 333 10.25 -21.59 -10.89
C ASP A 333 9.61 -22.35 -9.73
N ARG A 334 10.31 -23.35 -9.19
CA ARG A 334 9.83 -24.17 -8.08
C ARG A 334 9.60 -23.35 -6.81
N MET A 335 10.28 -22.22 -6.64
CA MET A 335 10.07 -21.30 -5.51
C MET A 335 8.69 -20.65 -5.53
N LEU A 336 8.00 -20.63 -6.68
CA LEU A 336 6.64 -20.09 -6.81
C LEU A 336 5.56 -21.09 -6.37
N ILE A 337 5.92 -22.35 -6.10
CA ILE A 337 4.99 -23.35 -5.57
C ILE A 337 4.55 -22.94 -4.16
N GLY A 338 3.24 -22.96 -3.92
CA GLY A 338 2.61 -22.55 -2.67
C GLY A 338 2.58 -21.04 -2.45
N ALA A 339 2.66 -20.24 -3.53
CA ALA A 339 2.50 -18.79 -3.48
C ALA A 339 1.23 -18.37 -2.71
N GLN A 340 1.36 -17.54 -1.68
CA GLN A 340 0.25 -17.13 -0.81
C GLN A 340 -0.42 -15.83 -1.25
N GLN A 341 0.38 -14.90 -1.78
CA GLN A 341 -0.03 -13.59 -2.26
C GLN A 341 0.99 -13.09 -3.30
N ILE A 342 0.55 -12.20 -4.20
CA ILE A 342 1.45 -11.44 -5.06
C ILE A 342 1.15 -9.94 -4.98
N ALA A 343 2.19 -9.13 -5.18
CA ALA A 343 2.09 -7.70 -5.41
C ALA A 343 2.84 -7.34 -6.69
N VAL A 344 2.29 -6.43 -7.50
CA VAL A 344 2.83 -6.12 -8.83
C VAL A 344 2.93 -4.62 -9.06
N ALA A 345 4.10 -4.14 -9.45
CA ALA A 345 4.32 -2.74 -9.83
C ALA A 345 5.71 -2.58 -10.47
N GLY A 346 5.88 -1.54 -11.29
CA GLY A 346 7.18 -1.15 -11.86
C GLY A 346 7.92 -2.27 -12.61
N GLY A 347 7.19 -3.10 -13.35
CA GLY A 347 7.77 -4.22 -14.10
C GLY A 347 8.19 -5.42 -13.25
N ARG A 348 7.80 -5.48 -11.98
CA ARG A 348 8.14 -6.58 -11.07
C ARG A 348 6.90 -7.22 -10.46
N VAL A 349 6.99 -8.51 -10.22
CA VAL A 349 6.02 -9.30 -9.47
C VAL A 349 6.72 -9.87 -8.23
N CYS A 350 6.29 -9.44 -7.05
CA CYS A 350 6.74 -9.97 -5.77
C CYS A 350 5.77 -11.05 -5.30
N VAL A 351 6.28 -12.21 -4.91
CA VAL A 351 5.51 -13.40 -4.56
C VAL A 351 5.85 -13.82 -3.13
N LEU A 352 4.86 -13.81 -2.25
CA LEU A 352 5.00 -14.31 -0.89
C LEU A 352 4.95 -15.84 -0.90
N CYS A 353 6.02 -16.49 -0.45
CA CYS A 353 6.16 -17.95 -0.48
C CYS A 353 5.37 -18.64 0.65
N ALA A 354 5.16 -19.95 0.52
CA ALA A 354 4.41 -20.77 1.49
C ALA A 354 4.97 -20.70 2.93
N ASP A 355 6.29 -20.59 3.07
CA ASP A 355 6.98 -20.50 4.36
C ASP A 355 6.77 -19.17 5.08
N SER A 356 6.21 -18.16 4.40
CA SER A 356 5.93 -16.83 4.94
C SER A 356 7.18 -16.05 5.39
N VAL A 357 8.37 -16.48 4.98
CA VAL A 357 9.65 -15.83 5.34
C VAL A 357 10.49 -15.47 4.12
N ARG A 358 10.11 -15.96 2.93
CA ARG A 358 10.74 -15.58 1.66
C ARG A 358 9.77 -14.88 0.73
N ILE A 359 10.30 -13.89 0.01
CA ILE A 359 9.60 -13.17 -1.05
C ILE A 359 10.42 -13.32 -2.33
N VAL A 360 9.85 -13.99 -3.33
CA VAL A 360 10.48 -14.14 -4.66
C VAL A 360 10.10 -12.92 -5.50
N VAL A 361 11.09 -12.30 -6.15
CA VAL A 361 10.87 -11.18 -7.06
C VAL A 361 11.15 -11.65 -8.48
N VAL A 362 10.18 -11.47 -9.37
CA VAL A 362 10.26 -11.77 -10.80
C VAL A 362 10.25 -10.46 -11.58
N ASP A 363 11.32 -10.18 -12.31
CA ASP A 363 11.41 -9.05 -13.23
C ASP A 363 10.77 -9.44 -14.57
N VAL A 364 9.52 -9.01 -14.75
CA VAL A 364 8.70 -9.28 -15.93
C VAL A 364 8.88 -8.23 -17.03
N ALA A 365 9.67 -7.18 -16.78
CA ALA A 365 10.08 -6.20 -17.78
C ALA A 365 11.40 -6.57 -18.47
N ALA A 366 12.23 -7.42 -17.84
CA ALA A 366 13.44 -7.95 -18.46
C ALA A 366 13.13 -8.88 -19.66
N PRO A 367 14.03 -8.98 -20.66
CA PRO A 367 13.91 -9.95 -21.73
C PRO A 367 13.81 -11.39 -21.19
N PRO A 368 13.01 -12.28 -21.80
CA PRO A 368 12.92 -13.67 -21.39
C PRO A 368 14.29 -14.39 -21.49
N PRO A 369 14.64 -15.27 -20.53
CA PRO A 369 13.85 -15.63 -19.36
C PRO A 369 13.83 -14.51 -18.30
N ALA A 370 12.68 -14.34 -17.65
CA ALA A 370 12.52 -13.36 -16.58
C ALA A 370 13.57 -13.58 -15.48
N ARG A 371 14.15 -12.50 -14.95
CA ARG A 371 15.11 -12.59 -13.85
C ARG A 371 14.38 -12.84 -12.54
N ILE A 372 14.90 -13.77 -11.74
CA ILE A 372 14.28 -14.17 -10.46
C ILE A 372 15.32 -14.08 -9.36
N TRP A 373 14.96 -13.49 -8.22
CA TRP A 373 15.78 -13.47 -7.01
C TRP A 373 14.90 -13.49 -5.76
N VAL A 374 15.52 -13.74 -4.60
CA VAL A 374 14.83 -13.82 -3.31
C VAL A 374 15.18 -12.60 -2.46
N VAL A 375 14.17 -12.08 -1.76
CA VAL A 375 14.30 -11.14 -0.65
C VAL A 375 13.79 -11.84 0.60
N ASP A 376 14.68 -12.11 1.55
CA ASP A 376 14.31 -12.69 2.83
C ASP A 376 13.55 -11.66 3.67
N ALA A 377 12.51 -12.12 4.39
CA ALA A 377 11.80 -11.31 5.37
C ALA A 377 12.71 -10.93 6.54
N PRO A 378 12.35 -9.91 7.35
CA PRO A 378 13.10 -9.61 8.57
C PRO A 378 13.19 -10.84 9.49
N ALA A 379 14.31 -10.99 10.20
CA ALA A 379 14.49 -12.10 11.13
C ALA A 379 13.45 -12.08 12.27
N GLY A 380 13.00 -13.25 12.70
CA GLY A 380 12.10 -13.41 13.85
C GLY A 380 10.62 -13.11 13.56
N VAL A 381 10.26 -12.73 12.32
CA VAL A 381 8.87 -12.48 11.93
C VAL A 381 8.42 -13.37 10.77
N GLN A 382 7.12 -13.44 10.57
CA GLN A 382 6.48 -14.01 9.40
C GLN A 382 5.69 -12.93 8.68
N VAL A 383 5.76 -12.94 7.36
CA VAL A 383 5.00 -12.06 6.48
C VAL A 383 3.59 -12.61 6.32
N VAL A 384 2.61 -11.72 6.47
CA VAL A 384 1.19 -12.04 6.34
C VAL A 384 0.52 -11.24 5.23
N GLY A 385 1.19 -10.20 4.72
CA GLY A 385 0.77 -9.48 3.53
C GLY A 385 1.92 -8.74 2.88
N ILE A 386 1.90 -8.58 1.55
CA ILE A 386 2.91 -7.81 0.79
C ILE A 386 2.26 -6.75 -0.10
N HIS A 387 2.96 -5.63 -0.26
CA HIS A 387 2.56 -4.46 -1.07
C HIS A 387 3.78 -3.84 -1.74
N ILE A 388 3.59 -3.18 -2.89
CA ILE A 388 4.64 -2.39 -3.53
C ILE A 388 4.17 -0.94 -3.61
N LEU A 389 4.92 -0.05 -2.97
CA LEU A 389 4.59 1.37 -2.81
C LEU A 389 5.84 2.22 -3.08
N PRO A 390 5.74 3.55 -3.19
CA PRO A 390 6.93 4.40 -3.18
C PRO A 390 7.79 4.10 -1.94
N ARG A 391 9.10 4.17 -2.11
CA ARG A 391 10.02 4.10 -0.97
C ARG A 391 9.75 5.26 -0.02
N LEU A 392 9.91 4.99 1.27
CA LEU A 392 9.92 6.01 2.31
C LEU A 392 10.84 7.18 1.95
N ALA A 393 10.31 8.40 2.14
CA ALA A 393 11.13 9.60 2.19
C ALA A 393 12.05 9.51 3.42
N GLY A 394 13.35 9.72 3.21
CA GLY A 394 14.39 9.64 4.25
C GLY A 394 14.58 10.92 5.03
#